data_AF-A0AAW9K7G7-F1
#
_entry.id   AF-A0AAW9K7G7-F1
#
_cell.length_a   1.000
_cell.length_b   1.000
_cell.length_c   1.000
_cell.angle_alpha   90.00
_cell.angle_beta   90.00
_cell.angle_gamma   90.00
#
_symmetry.space_group_name_H-M   'P 1'
#
loop_
_entity.id
_entity.type
_entity.pdbx_description
1 polymer ?
#
loop_
_entity_poly.entity_id
_entity_poly.type
_entity_poly.pdbx_seq_one_letter_code
_entity_poly.pdbx_strand_id
1 'polypeptide(L)'
;KYDSGTKFAEKDLLNYSIVLMGANLNLSEILKLGFNGLIFIIIQMTLTITAAYWIGRKLKFNRKYCLLMASGNAVCGSSAIGATAPVIDADDSDKVIAITIVNVIGTIMMISLPFLTAFLYNNEALHTSALIGGILQSVGQVIGSAKFISDDVVKLATVFKIIRIILLVAVVLVYERIDFSKENN
;
A
#
# COMPACT_ATOMS: atom_id res chain seq x y z
N LYS A 1 20.81 7.04 -18.29
CA LYS A 1 21.35 8.41 -18.06
C LYS A 1 20.63 9.18 -16.95
N TYR A 2 19.45 8.75 -16.46
CA TYR A 2 18.69 9.42 -15.39
C TYR A 2 18.71 8.69 -14.03
N ASP A 3 19.47 7.60 -13.92
CA ASP A 3 19.42 6.67 -12.77
C ASP A 3 19.78 7.32 -11.42
N SER A 4 20.68 8.31 -11.45
CA SER A 4 21.04 9.09 -10.25
C SER A 4 19.92 10.04 -9.80
N GLY A 5 19.16 10.60 -10.76
CA GLY A 5 18.05 11.51 -10.48
C GLY A 5 16.81 10.77 -9.97
N THR A 6 16.52 9.60 -10.52
CA THR A 6 15.45 8.71 -10.03
C THR A 6 15.74 8.23 -8.61
N LYS A 7 16.98 7.78 -8.34
CA LYS A 7 17.39 7.36 -6.98
C LYS A 7 17.26 8.47 -5.95
N PHE A 8 17.62 9.71 -6.28
CA PHE A 8 17.45 10.86 -5.39
C PHE A 8 15.98 11.15 -5.08
N ALA A 9 15.11 11.12 -6.10
CA ALA A 9 13.68 11.34 -5.92
C ALA A 9 13.00 10.22 -5.13
N GLU A 10 13.31 8.96 -5.42
CA GLU A 10 12.71 7.79 -4.79
C GLU A 10 13.19 7.55 -3.36
N LYS A 11 14.46 7.89 -3.05
CA LYS A 11 15.04 7.64 -1.73
C LYS A 11 14.95 8.87 -0.85
N ASP A 12 15.55 9.99 -1.25
CA ASP A 12 15.72 11.13 -0.35
C ASP A 12 14.46 11.97 -0.29
N LEU A 13 13.91 12.36 -1.45
CA LEU A 13 12.73 13.22 -1.52
C LEU A 13 11.47 12.56 -0.94
N LEU A 14 11.28 11.26 -1.23
CA LEU A 14 10.17 10.48 -0.69
C LEU A 14 10.28 10.33 0.84
N ASN A 15 11.47 10.05 1.38
CA ASN A 15 11.69 9.94 2.81
C ASN A 15 11.40 11.27 3.53
N TYR A 16 11.89 12.40 3.01
CA TYR A 16 11.57 13.72 3.59
C TYR A 16 10.08 14.00 3.57
N SER A 17 9.39 13.65 2.48
CA SER A 17 7.93 13.83 2.36
C SER A 17 7.18 12.99 3.38
N ILE A 18 7.56 11.72 3.58
CA ILE A 18 6.96 10.83 4.59
C ILE A 18 7.18 11.39 6.00
N VAL A 19 8.38 11.87 6.32
CA VAL A 19 8.70 12.45 7.64
C VAL A 19 7.90 13.73 7.89
N LEU A 20 7.84 14.65 6.93
CA LEU A 20 7.04 15.88 7.06
C LEU A 20 5.55 15.59 7.17
N MET A 21 5.06 14.60 6.43
CA MET A 21 3.67 14.18 6.50
C MET A 21 3.33 13.51 7.83
N GLY A 22 4.27 12.74 8.39
CA GLY A 22 4.22 12.23 9.76
C GLY A 22 4.23 13.34 10.82
N ALA A 23 5.00 14.40 10.61
CA ALA A 23 5.01 15.56 11.51
C ALA A 23 3.71 16.40 11.44
N ASN A 24 3.00 16.35 10.31
CA ASN A 24 1.71 17.01 10.12
C ASN A 24 0.52 16.18 10.67
N LEU A 25 0.72 14.88 10.90
CA LEU A 25 -0.28 14.00 11.48
C LEU A 25 -0.51 14.36 12.94
N ASN A 26 -1.74 14.75 13.26
CA ASN A 26 -2.13 15.03 14.64
C ASN A 26 -2.12 13.73 15.43
N LEU A 27 -1.28 13.65 16.47
CA LEU A 27 -1.17 12.49 17.37
C LEU A 27 -2.55 12.07 17.93
N SER A 28 -3.44 13.04 18.09
CA SER A 28 -4.83 12.81 18.52
C SER A 28 -5.64 11.95 17.54
N GLU A 29 -5.41 12.06 16.23
CA GLU A 29 -6.11 11.25 15.21
C GLU A 29 -5.61 9.80 15.20
N ILE A 30 -4.32 9.59 15.46
CA ILE A 30 -3.76 8.24 15.64
C ILE A 30 -4.33 7.59 16.91
N LEU A 31 -4.45 8.37 17.99
CA LEU A 31 -5.05 7.90 19.25
C LEU A 31 -6.54 7.57 19.11
N LYS A 32 -7.29 8.29 18.27
CA LYS A 32 -8.70 7.98 17.98
C LYS A 32 -8.88 6.62 17.31
N LEU A 33 -7.98 6.25 16.39
CA LEU A 33 -7.94 4.92 15.78
C LEU A 33 -7.65 3.84 16.84
N GLY A 34 -6.74 4.17 17.76
CA GLY A 34 -6.42 3.36 18.92
C GLY A 34 -5.95 1.95 18.56
N PHE A 35 -6.02 1.05 19.55
CA PHE A 35 -5.61 -0.34 19.40
C PHE A 35 -6.48 -1.12 18.41
N ASN A 36 -7.79 -0.83 18.38
CA ASN A 36 -8.74 -1.49 17.49
C ASN A 36 -8.45 -1.18 16.01
N GLY A 37 -8.10 0.07 15.68
CA GLY A 37 -7.69 0.46 14.34
C GLY A 37 -6.43 -0.26 13.87
N LEU A 38 -5.44 -0.41 14.76
CA LEU A 38 -4.22 -1.15 14.45
C LEU A 38 -4.50 -2.64 14.16
N ILE A 39 -5.32 -3.30 15.00
CA ILE A 39 -5.72 -4.70 14.78
C ILE A 39 -6.43 -4.84 13.43
N PHE A 40 -7.39 -3.95 13.14
CA PHE A 40 -8.11 -3.94 11.87
C PHE A 40 -7.15 -3.86 10.68
N ILE A 41 -6.17 -2.95 10.73
CA ILE A 41 -5.17 -2.78 9.67
C ILE A 41 -4.33 -4.05 9.50
N ILE A 42 -3.86 -4.64 10.60
CA ILE A 42 -3.05 -5.87 10.54
C ILE A 42 -3.86 -7.00 9.89
N ILE A 43 -5.11 -7.22 10.32
CA ILE A 43 -5.99 -8.25 9.75
C ILE A 43 -6.22 -7.99 8.26
N GLN A 44 -6.53 -6.74 7.89
CA GLN A 44 -6.78 -6.36 6.50
C GLN A 44 -5.53 -6.60 5.64
N MET A 45 -4.35 -6.20 6.10
CA MET A 45 -3.10 -6.43 5.39
C MET A 45 -2.79 -7.92 5.23
N THR A 46 -2.91 -8.71 6.30
CA THR A 46 -2.68 -10.16 6.26
C THR A 46 -3.64 -10.82 5.27
N LEU A 47 -4.92 -10.42 5.27
CA LEU A 47 -5.92 -10.95 4.34
C LEU A 47 -5.61 -10.56 2.90
N THR A 48 -5.19 -9.32 2.64
CA THR A 48 -4.80 -8.88 1.29
C THR A 48 -3.55 -9.62 0.80
N ILE A 49 -2.53 -9.81 1.63
CA ILE A 49 -1.31 -10.54 1.25
C ILE A 49 -1.64 -11.99 0.93
N THR A 50 -2.38 -12.67 1.81
CA THR A 50 -2.73 -14.09 1.64
C THR A 50 -3.65 -14.30 0.44
N ALA A 51 -4.66 -13.45 0.25
CA ALA A 51 -5.58 -13.52 -0.88
C ALA A 51 -4.86 -13.23 -2.21
N ALA A 52 -4.07 -12.15 -2.29
CA ALA A 52 -3.34 -11.80 -3.51
C ALA A 52 -2.34 -12.89 -3.90
N TYR A 53 -1.61 -13.44 -2.92
CA TYR A 53 -0.71 -14.56 -3.16
C TYR A 53 -1.46 -15.78 -3.69
N TRP A 54 -2.56 -16.18 -3.04
CA TRP A 54 -3.32 -17.37 -3.43
C TRP A 54 -3.98 -17.23 -4.80
N ILE A 55 -4.56 -16.06 -5.08
CA ILE A 55 -5.13 -15.74 -6.41
C ILE A 55 -4.03 -15.79 -7.47
N GLY A 56 -2.87 -15.18 -7.21
CA GLY A 56 -1.73 -15.21 -8.14
C GLY A 56 -1.25 -16.63 -8.44
N ARG A 57 -1.13 -17.47 -7.40
CA ARG A 57 -0.76 -18.89 -7.56
C ARG A 57 -1.80 -19.68 -8.37
N LYS A 58 -3.09 -19.40 -8.18
CA LYS A 58 -4.17 -20.00 -9.00
C LYS A 58 -4.11 -19.58 -10.47
N LEU A 59 -3.70 -18.33 -10.73
CA LEU A 59 -3.45 -17.82 -12.07
C LEU A 59 -2.11 -18.29 -12.66
N LYS A 60 -1.39 -19.18 -11.96
CA LYS A 60 -0.10 -19.77 -12.37
C LYS A 60 1.05 -18.76 -12.47
N PHE A 61 0.97 -17.64 -11.77
CA PHE A 61 2.12 -16.73 -11.64
C PHE A 61 3.20 -17.36 -10.75
N ASN A 62 4.46 -17.00 -11.02
CA ASN A 62 5.60 -17.40 -10.21
C ASN A 62 5.47 -16.83 -8.77
N ARG A 63 6.16 -17.44 -7.81
CA ARG A 63 6.06 -17.06 -6.40
C ARG A 63 6.52 -15.63 -6.13
N LYS A 64 7.62 -15.21 -6.76
CA LYS A 64 8.22 -13.89 -6.60
C LYS A 64 7.23 -12.80 -7.01
N TYR A 65 6.65 -12.91 -8.20
CA TYR A 65 5.62 -12.02 -8.74
C TYR A 65 4.36 -11.98 -7.88
N CYS A 66 3.89 -13.13 -7.39
CA CYS A 66 2.76 -13.18 -6.45
C CYS A 66 3.05 -12.35 -5.18
N LEU A 67 4.28 -12.43 -4.65
CA LEU A 67 4.68 -11.68 -3.47
C LEU A 67 4.84 -10.19 -3.75
N LEU A 68 5.36 -9.79 -4.92
CA LEU A 68 5.39 -8.38 -5.36
C LEU A 68 3.98 -7.79 -5.42
N MET A 69 3.04 -8.50 -6.04
CA MET A 69 1.65 -8.07 -6.12
C MET A 69 0.98 -8.01 -4.75
N ALA A 70 1.26 -8.99 -3.89
CA ALA A 70 0.75 -9.02 -2.52
C ALA A 70 1.26 -7.85 -1.68
N SER A 71 2.57 -7.57 -1.68
CA SER A 71 3.14 -6.45 -0.92
C SER A 71 2.69 -5.10 -1.48
N GLY A 72 2.66 -4.97 -2.81
CA GLY A 72 2.19 -3.78 -3.50
C GLY A 72 0.75 -3.39 -3.12
N ASN A 73 -0.18 -4.35 -3.17
CA ASN A 73 -1.57 -4.08 -2.83
C ASN A 73 -1.81 -3.91 -1.32
N ALA A 74 -1.05 -4.62 -0.48
CA ALA A 74 -1.27 -4.61 0.97
C ALA A 74 -0.68 -3.38 1.68
N VAL A 75 0.31 -2.69 1.10
CA VAL A 75 1.03 -1.60 1.78
C VAL A 75 0.85 -0.27 1.05
N CYS A 76 1.71 0.03 0.07
CA CYS A 76 1.83 1.34 -0.56
C CYS A 76 2.21 1.28 -2.06
N GLY A 77 1.89 0.17 -2.72
CA GLY A 77 2.10 0.00 -4.15
C GLY A 77 3.57 -0.08 -4.52
N SER A 78 4.02 0.90 -5.31
CA SER A 78 5.35 0.92 -5.92
C SER A 78 6.49 0.87 -4.91
N SER A 79 6.42 1.64 -3.82
CA SER A 79 7.49 1.64 -2.80
C SER A 79 7.58 0.30 -2.06
N ALA A 80 6.45 -0.39 -1.86
CA ALA A 80 6.45 -1.71 -1.25
C ALA A 80 7.06 -2.75 -2.19
N ILE A 81 6.68 -2.73 -3.48
CA ILE A 81 7.28 -3.57 -4.53
C ILE A 81 8.79 -3.32 -4.59
N GLY A 82 9.22 -2.05 -4.59
CA GLY A 82 10.63 -1.66 -4.62
C GLY A 82 11.43 -2.16 -3.41
N ALA A 83 10.83 -2.16 -2.22
CA ALA A 83 11.46 -2.68 -1.01
C ALA A 83 11.50 -4.22 -0.97
N THR A 84 10.46 -4.90 -1.46
CA THR A 84 10.39 -6.37 -1.43
C THR A 84 11.15 -7.05 -2.56
N ALA A 85 11.27 -6.41 -3.73
CA ALA A 85 11.95 -6.98 -4.90
C ALA A 85 13.38 -7.47 -4.62
N PRO A 86 14.29 -6.68 -4.00
CA PRO A 86 15.65 -7.17 -3.72
C PRO A 86 15.68 -8.27 -2.66
N VAL A 87 14.70 -8.33 -1.75
CA VAL A 87 14.65 -9.32 -0.67
C VAL A 87 14.25 -10.70 -1.17
N ILE A 88 13.41 -10.75 -2.20
CA ILE A 88 12.96 -12.01 -2.82
C ILE A 88 13.69 -12.31 -4.14
N ASP A 89 14.71 -11.52 -4.47
CA ASP A 89 15.49 -11.62 -5.72
C ASP A 89 14.59 -11.61 -6.97
N ALA A 90 13.66 -10.67 -7.05
CA ALA A 90 12.72 -10.57 -8.17
C ALA A 90 13.38 -9.98 -9.42
N ASP A 91 12.98 -10.48 -10.59
CA ASP A 91 13.42 -9.95 -11.89
C ASP A 91 12.97 -8.50 -12.09
N ASP A 92 13.84 -7.68 -12.68
CA ASP A 92 13.54 -6.26 -12.97
C ASP A 92 12.31 -6.10 -13.89
N SER A 93 12.09 -7.03 -14.82
CA SER A 93 10.89 -7.05 -15.66
C SER A 93 9.62 -7.23 -14.84
N ASP A 94 9.61 -8.18 -13.91
CA ASP A 94 8.47 -8.49 -13.04
C ASP A 94 8.18 -7.31 -12.11
N LYS A 95 9.23 -6.67 -11.58
CA LYS A 95 9.13 -5.45 -10.78
C LYS A 95 8.45 -4.32 -11.56
N VAL A 96 8.91 -4.03 -12.78
CA VAL A 96 8.35 -2.95 -13.62
C VAL A 96 6.89 -3.23 -14.00
N ILE A 97 6.58 -4.48 -14.37
CA ILE A 97 5.21 -4.90 -14.71
C ILE A 97 4.29 -4.75 -13.49
N ALA A 98 4.72 -5.21 -12.31
CA ALA A 98 3.94 -5.11 -11.09
C ALA A 98 3.65 -3.66 -10.69
N ILE A 99 4.67 -2.79 -10.73
CA ILE A 99 4.50 -1.35 -10.44
C ILE A 99 3.49 -0.72 -11.40
N THR A 100 3.60 -1.05 -12.69
CA THR A 100 2.73 -0.49 -13.73
C THR A 100 1.27 -0.88 -13.48
N ILE A 101 1.00 -2.16 -13.30
CA ILE A 101 -0.36 -2.67 -13.06
C ILE A 101 -0.95 -2.07 -11.79
N VAL A 102 -0.18 -2.06 -10.69
CA VAL A 102 -0.65 -1.52 -9.41
C VAL A 102 -0.99 -0.04 -9.52
N ASN A 103 -0.18 0.75 -10.22
CA ASN A 103 -0.45 2.18 -10.39
C ASN A 103 -1.67 2.44 -11.30
N VAL A 104 -1.84 1.66 -12.36
CA VAL A 104 -3.01 1.77 -13.25
C VAL A 104 -4.29 1.45 -12.48
N ILE A 105 -4.31 0.32 -11.75
CA ILE A 105 -5.47 -0.06 -10.93
C ILE A 105 -5.73 0.98 -9.85
N GLY A 106 -4.70 1.46 -9.16
CA GLY A 106 -4.86 2.48 -8.12
C GLY A 106 -5.40 3.81 -8.65
N THR A 107 -5.05 4.18 -9.88
CA THR A 107 -5.58 5.39 -10.53
C THR A 107 -7.06 5.24 -10.87
N ILE A 108 -7.45 4.06 -11.38
CA ILE A 108 -8.87 3.76 -11.63
C ILE A 108 -9.66 3.77 -10.31
N MET A 109 -9.11 3.12 -9.27
CA MET A 109 -9.74 3.06 -7.94
C MET A 109 -9.84 4.44 -7.28
N MET A 110 -8.85 5.32 -7.46
CA MET A 110 -8.88 6.67 -6.89
C MET A 110 -10.13 7.44 -7.34
N ILE A 111 -10.52 7.28 -8.61
CA ILE A 111 -11.68 7.93 -9.19
C ILE A 111 -12.97 7.21 -8.80
N SER A 112 -12.98 5.86 -8.74
CA SER A 112 -14.20 5.10 -8.50
C SER A 112 -14.61 5.00 -7.01
N LEU A 113 -13.66 5.01 -6.08
CA LEU A 113 -13.94 4.79 -4.66
C LEU A 113 -14.87 5.82 -4.00
N PRO A 114 -14.82 7.13 -4.30
CA PRO A 114 -15.74 8.10 -3.70
C PRO A 114 -17.21 7.80 -4.01
N PHE A 115 -17.50 7.29 -5.21
CA PHE A 115 -18.84 6.87 -5.60
C PHE A 115 -19.25 5.60 -4.86
N LEU A 116 -18.32 4.66 -4.68
CA LEU A 116 -18.57 3.42 -3.96
C LEU A 116 -18.82 3.69 -2.47
N THR A 117 -18.07 4.58 -1.84
CA THR A 117 -18.25 4.93 -0.42
C THR A 117 -19.53 5.71 -0.17
N ALA A 118 -19.94 6.54 -1.13
CA ALA A 118 -21.23 7.22 -1.08
C ALA A 118 -22.38 6.20 -1.05
N PHE A 119 -22.30 5.16 -1.88
CA PHE A 119 -23.31 4.10 -1.94
C PHE A 119 -23.31 3.18 -0.72
N LEU A 120 -22.13 2.73 -0.26
CA LEU A 120 -22.03 1.73 0.81
C LEU A 120 -22.18 2.30 2.21
N TYR A 121 -21.64 3.49 2.46
CA TYR A 121 -21.50 4.05 3.80
C TYR A 121 -22.18 5.41 3.96
N ASN A 122 -22.91 5.88 2.95
CA ASN A 122 -23.43 7.26 2.91
C ASN A 122 -22.34 8.31 3.24
N ASN A 123 -21.09 8.02 2.84
CA ASN A 123 -19.90 8.82 3.16
C ASN A 123 -19.64 9.04 4.66
N GLU A 124 -20.05 8.11 5.53
CA GLU A 124 -19.65 8.15 6.94
C GLU A 124 -18.11 8.17 7.05
N ALA A 125 -17.58 9.11 7.83
CA ALA A 125 -16.17 9.47 7.80
C ALA A 125 -15.24 8.30 8.13
N LEU A 126 -15.54 7.50 9.16
CA LEU A 126 -14.64 6.42 9.61
C LEU A 126 -14.56 5.28 8.60
N HIS A 127 -15.70 4.74 8.17
CA HIS A 127 -15.75 3.63 7.22
C HIS A 127 -15.22 4.02 5.83
N THR A 128 -15.56 5.22 5.37
CA THR A 128 -15.05 5.78 4.12
C THR A 128 -13.54 5.94 4.15
N SER A 129 -13.01 6.47 5.26
CA SER A 129 -11.57 6.63 5.45
C SER A 129 -10.82 5.31 5.52
N ALA A 130 -11.38 4.33 6.24
CA ALA A 130 -10.83 2.99 6.34
C ALA A 130 -10.76 2.31 4.97
N LEU A 131 -11.79 2.48 4.14
CA LEU A 131 -11.83 1.90 2.79
C LEU A 131 -10.81 2.56 1.85
N ILE A 132 -10.84 3.90 1.76
CA ILE A 132 -9.96 4.65 0.85
C ILE A 132 -8.49 4.49 1.26
N GLY A 133 -8.16 4.68 2.54
CA GLY A 133 -6.81 4.51 3.08
C GLY A 133 -6.36 3.04 3.10
N GLY A 134 -7.30 2.10 3.19
CA GLY A 134 -7.09 0.65 3.23
C GLY A 134 -6.92 -0.01 1.85
N ILE A 135 -7.33 0.62 0.75
CA ILE A 135 -7.26 -0.01 -0.58
C ILE A 135 -6.32 0.72 -1.55
N LEU A 136 -6.37 2.05 -1.61
CA LEU A 136 -5.57 2.79 -2.60
C LEU A 136 -4.09 2.61 -2.34
N GLN A 137 -3.28 2.55 -3.40
CA GLN A 137 -1.92 2.09 -3.28
C GLN A 137 -0.95 3.22 -2.98
N SER A 138 -1.16 4.46 -3.42
CA SER A 138 -0.30 5.59 -3.05
C SER A 138 -1.00 6.60 -2.14
N VAL A 139 -0.20 7.34 -1.37
CA VAL A 139 -0.69 8.44 -0.53
C VAL A 139 -1.38 9.52 -1.36
N GLY A 140 -0.82 9.85 -2.54
CA GLY A 140 -1.42 10.82 -3.44
C GLY A 140 -2.80 10.38 -3.94
N GLN A 141 -2.97 9.07 -4.23
CA GLN A 141 -4.28 8.52 -4.59
C GLN A 141 -5.27 8.62 -3.44
N VAL A 142 -4.84 8.31 -2.21
CA VAL A 142 -5.68 8.44 -1.00
C VAL A 142 -6.18 9.87 -0.83
N ILE A 143 -5.28 10.86 -0.83
CA ILE A 143 -5.67 12.27 -0.69
C ILE A 143 -6.57 12.69 -1.85
N GLY A 144 -6.20 12.34 -3.08
CA GLY A 144 -6.96 12.70 -4.27
C GLY A 144 -8.38 12.17 -4.26
N SER A 145 -8.58 10.93 -3.82
CA SER A 145 -9.89 10.30 -3.69
C SER A 145 -10.69 10.90 -2.52
N ALA A 146 -10.07 11.00 -1.33
CA ALA A 146 -10.70 11.50 -0.12
C ALA A 146 -11.17 12.96 -0.23
N LYS A 147 -10.46 13.80 -1.01
CA LYS A 147 -10.83 15.20 -1.25
C LYS A 147 -12.18 15.37 -1.95
N PHE A 148 -12.66 14.37 -2.68
CA PHE A 148 -14.01 14.41 -3.26
C PHE A 148 -15.13 14.28 -2.22
N ILE A 149 -14.80 13.90 -0.97
CA ILE A 149 -15.77 13.63 0.09
C ILE A 149 -15.71 14.70 1.19
N SER A 150 -14.60 14.81 1.92
CA SER A 150 -14.38 15.85 2.94
C SER A 150 -12.95 15.88 3.46
N ASP A 151 -12.54 17.00 4.06
CA ASP A 151 -11.21 17.16 4.68
C ASP A 151 -10.99 16.22 5.87
N ASP A 152 -12.05 15.85 6.59
CA ASP A 152 -11.94 14.89 7.70
C ASP A 152 -11.63 13.50 7.19
N VAL A 153 -12.21 13.09 6.05
CA VAL A 153 -11.87 11.83 5.38
C VAL A 153 -10.42 11.86 4.88
N VAL A 154 -9.93 13.01 4.38
CA VAL A 154 -8.52 13.15 3.97
C VAL A 154 -7.59 12.88 5.15
N LYS A 155 -7.87 13.46 6.31
CA LYS A 155 -7.05 13.27 7.52
C LYS A 155 -7.07 11.81 7.96
N LEU A 156 -8.26 11.25 8.20
CA LEU A 156 -8.42 9.88 8.71
C LEU A 156 -7.89 8.82 7.72
N ALA A 157 -8.21 8.91 6.43
CA ALA A 157 -7.73 7.95 5.42
C ALA A 157 -6.21 7.97 5.29
N THR A 158 -5.62 9.16 5.43
CA THR A 158 -4.17 9.33 5.49
C THR A 158 -3.57 8.58 6.69
N VAL A 159 -4.21 8.63 7.87
CA VAL A 159 -3.73 7.88 9.04
C VAL A 159 -3.69 6.38 8.75
N PHE A 160 -4.78 5.80 8.23
CA PHE A 160 -4.83 4.38 7.85
C PHE A 160 -3.69 4.01 6.88
N LYS A 161 -3.46 4.84 5.86
CA LYS A 161 -2.40 4.62 4.88
C LYS A 161 -0.99 4.68 5.50
N ILE A 162 -0.72 5.66 6.36
CA ILE A 162 0.60 5.82 6.97
C ILE A 162 0.93 4.67 7.92
N ILE A 163 -0.04 4.21 8.72
CA ILE A 163 0.16 3.02 9.58
C ILE A 163 0.54 1.80 8.72
N ARG A 164 -0.12 1.58 7.59
CA ARG A 164 0.23 0.49 6.65
C ARG A 164 1.66 0.64 6.11
N ILE A 165 2.08 1.85 5.75
CA ILE A 165 3.44 2.14 5.28
C ILE A 165 4.47 1.81 6.37
N ILE A 166 4.22 2.18 7.63
CA ILE A 166 5.13 1.86 8.75
C ILE A 166 5.26 0.33 8.91
N LEU A 167 4.17 -0.42 8.74
CA LEU A 167 4.16 -1.87 8.81
C LEU A 167 4.88 -2.57 7.63
N LEU A 168 5.35 -1.84 6.62
CA LEU A 168 6.16 -2.39 5.53
C LEU A 168 7.40 -3.13 6.06
N VAL A 169 8.05 -2.60 7.10
CA VAL A 169 9.24 -3.23 7.71
C VAL A 169 8.91 -4.65 8.17
N ALA A 170 7.76 -4.85 8.82
CA ALA A 170 7.32 -6.17 9.26
C ALA A 170 7.05 -7.11 8.07
N VAL A 171 6.42 -6.62 6.99
CA VAL A 171 6.16 -7.40 5.77
C VAL A 171 7.48 -7.86 5.13
N VAL A 172 8.45 -6.96 5.01
CA VAL A 172 9.77 -7.26 4.43
C VAL A 172 10.50 -8.34 5.26
N LEU A 173 10.51 -8.22 6.59
CA LEU A 173 11.12 -9.22 7.49
C LEU A 173 10.43 -10.60 7.44
N VAL A 174 9.14 -10.64 7.12
CA VAL A 174 8.43 -11.90 6.90
C VAL A 174 8.86 -12.51 5.57
N TYR A 175 8.97 -11.70 4.51
CA TYR A 175 9.35 -12.18 3.18
C TYR A 175 10.79 -12.68 3.13
N GLU A 176 11.71 -12.04 3.85
CA GLU A 176 13.11 -12.48 3.97
C GLU A 176 13.23 -13.90 4.57
N ARG A 177 12.32 -14.28 5.47
CA ARG A 177 12.29 -15.62 6.09
C ARG A 177 11.69 -16.69 5.19
N ILE A 178 11.10 -16.32 4.05
CA ILE A 178 10.52 -17.28 3.12
C ILE A 178 11.66 -17.87 2.29
N ASP A 179 11.88 -19.18 2.41
CA ASP A 179 12.87 -19.87 1.57
C ASP A 179 12.36 -19.99 0.12
N PHE A 180 13.14 -19.44 -0.81
CA PHE A 180 12.91 -19.44 -2.25
C PHE A 180 13.74 -20.49 -3.00
N SER A 181 14.61 -21.25 -2.30
CA SER A 181 15.55 -22.20 -2.91
C SER A 181 14.91 -23.42 -3.57
N LYS A 182 13.60 -23.65 -3.42
CA LYS A 182 12.91 -24.87 -3.89
C LYS A 182 12.31 -24.80 -5.30
N GLU A 183 12.45 -23.69 -6.04
CA GLU A 183 11.74 -23.48 -7.32
C GLU A 183 12.68 -23.40 -8.55
N ASN A 184 14.00 -23.52 -8.37
CA ASN A 184 15.01 -23.54 -9.44
C ASN A 184 15.40 -24.95 -9.93
N ASN A 185 14.62 -25.99 -9.60
CA ASN A 185 14.79 -27.37 -10.11
C ASN A 185 13.61 -27.78 -10.97
#